data_AF-A0AA38P6U5-F1
#
_entry.id   AF-A0AA38P6U5-F1
#
_cell.length_a   1.000
_cell.length_b   1.000
_cell.length_c   1.000
_cell.angle_alpha   90.00
_cell.angle_beta   90.00
_cell.angle_gamma   90.00
#
_symmetry.space_group_name_H-M   'P 1'
#
loop_
_entity.id
_entity.type
_entity.pdbx_description
1 polymer ?
#
loop_
_entity_poly.entity_id
_entity_poly.type
_entity_poly.pdbx_seq_one_letter_code
_entity_poly.pdbx_strand_id
1 'polypeptide(L)'
;VYDFTKSIPCGKVSTYADVCRAVGGSPRSVGNALRNNPFAPYVPCHRVISSSLYIGGFLGEWGPDSKTKTQCHRKLAILKEEGVAFTEKGYLRERERVWKSLSTD
;
A
#
# COMPACT_ATOMS: atom_id res chain seq x y z
N VAL A 1 -10.15 -8.69 -1.17
CA VAL A 1 -9.19 -7.59 -0.87
C VAL A 1 -8.38 -7.88 0.38
N TYR A 2 -9.01 -8.02 1.55
CA TYR A 2 -8.30 -8.15 2.83
C TYR A 2 -7.39 -9.38 2.92
N ASP A 3 -7.84 -10.56 2.48
CA ASP A 3 -7.01 -11.78 2.50
C ASP A 3 -5.76 -11.65 1.63
N PHE A 4 -5.91 -11.10 0.43
CA PHE A 4 -4.77 -10.80 -0.42
C PHE A 4 -3.82 -9.79 0.24
N THR A 5 -4.33 -8.70 0.81
CA THR A 5 -3.50 -7.72 1.51
C THR A 5 -2.76 -8.35 2.70
N LYS A 6 -3.41 -9.26 3.43
CA LYS A 6 -2.81 -10.01 4.54
C LYS A 6 -1.68 -10.95 4.09
N SER A 7 -1.73 -11.43 2.85
CA SER A 7 -0.66 -12.27 2.27
C SER A 7 0.61 -11.50 1.88
N ILE A 8 0.55 -10.16 1.81
CA ILE A 8 1.73 -9.34 1.49
C ILE A 8 2.73 -9.43 2.66
N PRO A 9 3.96 -9.94 2.46
CA PRO A 9 4.93 -10.11 3.53
C PRO A 9 5.37 -8.77 4.16
N CYS A 10 5.81 -8.83 5.42
CA CYS A 10 6.52 -7.72 6.06
C CYS A 10 7.75 -7.34 5.22
N GLY A 11 8.01 -6.03 5.08
CA GLY A 11 9.13 -5.52 4.28
C GLY A 11 8.91 -5.59 2.77
N LYS A 12 7.67 -5.85 2.35
CA LYS A 12 7.22 -5.78 0.96
C LYS A 12 5.95 -4.95 0.82
N VAL A 13 5.72 -4.46 -0.40
CA VAL A 13 4.53 -3.71 -0.80
C VAL A 13 3.91 -4.32 -2.05
N SER A 14 2.60 -4.15 -2.23
CA SER A 14 1.93 -4.48 -3.49
C SER A 14 1.20 -3.24 -4.02
N THR A 15 0.74 -3.26 -5.26
CA THR A 15 0.05 -2.10 -5.84
C THR A 15 -1.46 -2.30 -5.85
N TYR A 16 -2.23 -1.21 -5.84
CA TYR A 16 -3.69 -1.31 -6.01
C TYR A 16 -4.07 -2.08 -7.29
N ALA A 17 -3.28 -1.95 -8.36
CA ALA A 17 -3.51 -2.70 -9.60
C ALA A 17 -3.24 -4.19 -9.44
N ASP A 18 -2.21 -4.60 -8.69
CA ASP A 18 -1.90 -6.01 -8.47
C ASP A 18 -2.95 -6.67 -7.57
N VAL A 19 -3.39 -5.97 -6.52
CA VAL A 19 -4.52 -6.43 -5.70
C VAL A 19 -5.77 -6.59 -6.56
N CYS A 20 -6.08 -5.58 -7.39
CA CYS A 20 -7.22 -5.61 -8.31
C CYS A 20 -7.12 -6.77 -9.32
N ARG A 21 -5.92 -7.06 -9.84
CA ARG A 21 -5.70 -8.19 -10.76
C ARG A 21 -5.97 -9.52 -10.06
N ALA A 22 -5.60 -9.64 -8.79
CA ALA A 22 -5.75 -10.89 -8.04
C ALA A 22 -7.18 -11.13 -7.53
N VAL A 23 -7.92 -10.08 -7.15
CA VAL A 23 -9.25 -10.23 -6.49
C VAL A 23 -10.41 -9.66 -7.30
N GLY A 24 -10.14 -9.06 -8.47
CA GLY A 24 -11.13 -8.35 -9.28
C GLY A 24 -11.47 -6.95 -8.76
N GLY A 25 -12.38 -6.26 -9.48
CA GLY A 25 -12.85 -4.92 -9.15
C GLY A 25 -12.07 -3.81 -9.86
N SER A 26 -11.88 -2.67 -9.18
CA SER A 26 -11.11 -1.53 -9.66
C SER A 26 -10.12 -1.03 -8.60
N PRO A 27 -9.03 -0.34 -8.98
CA PRO A 27 -8.12 0.27 -8.01
C PRO A 27 -8.83 1.18 -7.00
N ARG A 28 -9.89 1.89 -7.43
CA ARG A 28 -10.69 2.78 -6.57
C ARG A 28 -11.52 1.99 -5.56
N SER A 29 -12.15 0.89 -5.97
CA SER A 29 -12.91 0.03 -5.05
C SER A 29 -12.01 -0.68 -4.04
N VAL A 30 -10.80 -1.13 -4.47
CA VAL A 30 -9.78 -1.65 -3.56
C VAL A 30 -9.34 -0.58 -2.55
N GLY A 31 -9.07 0.64 -3.03
CA GLY A 31 -8.73 1.78 -2.16
C GLY A 31 -9.81 2.08 -1.13
N ASN A 32 -11.08 2.06 -1.53
CA ASN A 32 -12.21 2.25 -0.61
C ASN A 32 -12.32 1.14 0.44
N ALA A 33 -12.14 -0.13 0.03
CA ALA A 33 -12.13 -1.25 0.97
C ALA A 33 -10.98 -1.10 1.99
N LEU A 34 -9.77 -0.77 1.54
CA LEU A 34 -8.61 -0.60 2.42
C LEU A 34 -8.72 0.64 3.33
N ARG A 35 -9.35 1.72 2.85
CA ARG A 35 -9.64 2.91 3.67
C ARG A 35 -10.58 2.57 4.84
N ASN A 36 -11.55 1.69 4.60
CA ASN A 36 -12.56 1.30 5.57
C ASN A 36 -12.25 -0.05 6.24
N ASN A 37 -10.99 -0.49 6.21
CA ASN A 37 -10.57 -1.78 6.74
C ASN A 37 -10.82 -1.87 8.26
N PRO A 38 -11.81 -2.66 8.73
CA PRO A 38 -12.11 -2.77 10.16
C PRO A 38 -11.12 -3.65 10.91
N PHE A 39 -10.22 -4.34 10.19
CA PHE A 39 -9.26 -5.30 10.73
C PHE A 39 -7.84 -4.70 10.83
N ALA A 40 -7.68 -3.38 10.73
CA ALA A 40 -6.38 -2.76 10.94
C ALA A 40 -5.96 -2.88 12.43
N PRO A 41 -4.68 -3.18 12.76
CA PRO A 41 -3.54 -3.34 11.85
C PRO A 41 -3.31 -4.78 11.34
N TYR A 42 -4.13 -5.76 11.74
CA TYR A 42 -3.96 -7.18 11.37
C TYR A 42 -3.98 -7.41 9.86
N VAL A 43 -4.86 -6.70 9.14
CA VAL A 43 -4.77 -6.58 7.68
C VAL A 43 -3.90 -5.37 7.35
N PRO A 44 -2.69 -5.55 6.77
CA PRO A 44 -1.67 -4.51 6.64
C PRO A 44 -1.95 -3.60 5.44
N CYS A 45 -3.02 -2.80 5.51
CA CYS A 45 -3.44 -1.92 4.41
C CYS A 45 -2.39 -0.87 4.02
N HIS A 46 -1.43 -0.55 4.90
CA HIS A 46 -0.29 0.32 4.60
C HIS A 46 0.68 -0.28 3.56
N ARG A 47 0.68 -1.60 3.33
CA ARG A 47 1.53 -2.24 2.32
C ARG A 47 1.01 -2.10 0.89
N VAL A 48 -0.18 -1.52 0.67
CA VAL A 48 -0.73 -1.30 -0.68
C VAL A 48 -0.47 0.13 -1.13
N ILE A 49 0.22 0.30 -2.26
CA ILE A 49 0.67 1.59 -2.79
C ILE A 49 0.20 1.82 -4.24
N SER A 50 0.50 2.99 -4.80
CA SER A 50 0.22 3.30 -6.21
C SER A 50 1.04 2.41 -7.15
N SER A 51 0.50 2.08 -8.32
CA SER A 51 1.23 1.39 -9.39
C SER A 51 2.39 2.21 -9.95
N SER A 52 2.39 3.52 -9.74
CA SER A 52 3.54 4.41 -10.04
C SER A 52 4.68 4.30 -9.01
N LEU A 53 4.58 3.37 -8.05
CA LEU A 53 5.47 3.24 -6.89
C LEU A 53 5.46 4.44 -5.94
N TYR A 54 4.48 5.33 -6.11
CA TYR A 54 4.18 6.38 -5.16
C TYR A 54 3.44 5.83 -3.93
N ILE A 55 3.70 6.40 -2.75
CA ILE A 55 3.14 5.98 -1.46
C ILE A 55 1.60 5.88 -1.49
N GLY A 56 0.95 6.71 -2.30
CA GLY A 56 -0.49 6.67 -2.55
C GLY A 56 -1.32 7.04 -1.33
N GLY A 57 -2.50 6.44 -1.22
CA GLY A 57 -3.48 6.77 -0.20
C GLY A 57 -3.27 6.05 1.15
N PHE A 58 -3.63 6.72 2.25
CA PHE A 58 -3.77 6.11 3.57
C PHE A 58 -4.87 6.80 4.37
N LEU A 59 -5.85 6.04 4.85
CA LEU A 59 -6.91 6.52 5.76
C LEU A 59 -7.55 7.86 5.33
N GLY A 60 -7.72 8.07 4.02
CA GLY A 60 -8.36 9.27 3.46
C GLY A 60 -7.43 10.39 3.01
N GLU A 61 -6.13 10.32 3.27
CA GLU A 61 -5.15 11.27 2.72
C GLU A 61 -4.37 10.65 1.57
N TRP A 62 -3.87 11.51 0.66
CA TRP A 62 -3.07 11.11 -0.49
C TRP A 62 -1.68 11.77 -0.42
N GLY A 63 -0.66 10.96 -0.17
CA GLY A 63 0.74 11.38 -0.27
C GLY A 63 1.21 12.55 0.62
N PRO A 64 2.49 12.93 0.49
CA PRO A 64 3.11 14.04 1.23
C PRO A 64 2.58 15.45 0.87
N ASP A 65 1.76 15.58 -0.17
CA ASP A 65 1.17 16.86 -0.58
C ASP A 65 -0.22 17.12 0.03
N SER A 66 -0.72 16.20 0.84
CA SER A 66 -1.98 16.38 1.59
C SER A 66 -1.87 17.53 2.60
N LYS A 67 -3.02 18.15 2.92
CA LYS A 67 -3.08 19.35 3.79
C LYS A 67 -2.43 19.13 5.17
N THR A 68 -2.64 17.97 5.75
CA THR A 68 -2.23 17.59 7.11
C THR A 68 -1.00 16.69 7.12
N LYS A 69 -0.82 15.84 6.09
CA LYS A 69 0.29 14.88 5.95
C LYS A 69 0.37 13.81 7.03
N THR A 70 -0.48 13.86 8.05
CA THR A 70 -0.47 12.98 9.22
C THR A 70 -0.54 11.51 8.84
N GLN A 71 -1.46 11.15 7.94
CA GLN A 71 -1.67 9.75 7.57
C GLN A 71 -0.58 9.28 6.61
N CYS A 72 -0.08 10.16 5.74
CA CYS A 72 1.09 9.87 4.91
C CYS A 72 2.32 9.58 5.79
N HIS A 73 2.64 10.45 6.75
CA HIS A 73 3.76 10.26 7.68
C HIS A 73 3.61 8.97 8.48
N ARG A 74 2.40 8.66 8.96
CA ARG A 74 2.11 7.40 9.64
C ARG A 74 2.38 6.19 8.76
N LYS A 75 1.89 6.19 7.51
CA LYS A 75 2.14 5.09 6.56
C LYS A 75 3.62 4.91 6.28
N LEU A 76 4.35 6.02 6.07
CA LEU A 76 5.79 6.02 5.84
C LEU A 76 6.57 5.51 7.05
N ALA A 77 6.18 5.88 8.27
CA ALA A 77 6.82 5.42 9.50
C ALA A 77 6.69 3.90 9.67
N ILE A 78 5.47 3.36 9.52
CA ILE A 78 5.23 1.92 9.60
C ILE A 78 6.02 1.17 8.52
N LEU A 79 5.99 1.65 7.27
CA LEU A 79 6.77 1.03 6.19
C LEU A 79 8.27 1.09 6.43
N LYS A 80 8.78 2.19 7.02
CA LYS A 80 10.19 2.33 7.38
C LYS A 80 10.59 1.33 8.47
N GLU A 81 9.74 1.10 9.47
CA GLU A 81 9.95 0.07 10.50
C GLU A 81 10.00 -1.34 9.90
N GLU A 82 9.25 -1.59 8.82
CA GLU A 82 9.32 -2.83 8.05
C GLU A 82 10.53 -2.91 7.09
N GLY A 83 11.37 -1.88 7.03
CA GLY A 83 12.52 -1.81 6.13
C GLY A 83 12.18 -1.44 4.69
N VAL A 84 11.06 -0.74 4.46
CA VAL A 84 10.65 -0.21 3.15
C VAL A 84 10.81 1.32 3.13
N ALA A 85 11.78 1.80 2.37
CA ALA A 85 12.10 3.22 2.31
C ALA A 85 11.47 3.93 1.08
N PHE A 86 11.08 5.18 1.28
CA PHE A 86 10.58 6.08 0.24
C PHE A 86 11.48 7.33 0.13
N THR A 87 11.41 8.00 -1.02
CA THR A 87 12.01 9.33 -1.25
C THR A 87 11.18 10.41 -0.57
N GLU A 88 11.73 11.61 -0.43
CA GLU A 88 11.00 12.77 0.08
C GLU A 88 9.78 13.12 -0.77
N LYS A 89 9.86 12.86 -2.08
CA LYS A 89 8.75 13.00 -3.03
C LYS A 89 7.73 11.86 -2.93
N GLY A 90 7.87 10.92 -1.99
CA GLY A 90 6.91 9.85 -1.75
C GLY A 90 7.01 8.65 -2.69
N TYR A 91 8.12 8.46 -3.40
CA TYR A 91 8.34 7.31 -4.29
C TYR A 91 9.18 6.22 -3.63
N LEU A 92 8.83 4.95 -3.81
CA LEU A 92 9.57 3.80 -3.32
C LEU A 92 11.02 3.82 -3.82
N ARG A 93 12.00 3.56 -2.92
CA ARG A 93 13.43 3.56 -3.28
C ARG A 93 13.90 2.26 -3.93
N GLU A 94 13.47 1.12 -3.40
CA GLU A 94 13.90 -0.22 -3.82
C GLU A 94 12.75 -0.95 -4.51
N ARG A 95 12.84 -1.13 -5.84
CA ARG A 95 11.77 -1.78 -6.62
C ARG A 95 11.59 -3.25 -6.26
N GLU A 96 12.62 -3.87 -5.72
CA GLU A 96 12.66 -5.26 -5.24
C GLU A 96 11.73 -5.47 -4.04
N ARG A 97 11.29 -4.39 -3.38
CA ARG A 97 10.28 -4.42 -2.31
C ARG A 97 8.87 -4.66 -2.86
N VAL A 98 8.65 -4.52 -4.16
CA VAL A 98 7.35 -4.85 -4.77
C VAL A 98 7.16 -6.37 -4.77
N TRP A 99 6.19 -6.83 -4.00
CA TRP A 99 5.75 -8.22 -3.97
C TRP A 99 4.80 -8.47 -5.14
N LYS A 100 5.25 -9.37 -6.01
CA LYS A 100 4.42 -9.99 -7.02
C LYS A 100 3.99 -11.33 -6.44
N SER A 101 2.71 -11.46 -6.08
CA SER A 101 2.10 -12.79 -5.91
C SER A 101 2.44 -13.57 -7.17
N LEU A 102 3.14 -14.71 -7.02
CA LEU A 102 3.61 -15.54 -8.13
C LEU A 102 2.55 -15.59 -9.22
N SER A 103 2.95 -15.26 -10.44
CA SER A 103 2.17 -15.55 -11.63
C SER A 103 1.85 -17.05 -11.59
N THR A 104 0.59 -17.43 -11.41
CA THR A 104 0.12 -18.61 -12.12
C THR A 104 0.08 -18.18 -13.57
N ASP A 105 1.17 -18.47 -14.28
CA ASP A 105 1.14 -18.63 -15.74
C ASP A 105 0.13 -19.72 -16.10
#